data_AF-A0AAE7SZV1-F1
#
_entry.id   AF-A0AAE7SZV1-F1
#
_cell.length_a   1.000
_cell.length_b   1.000
_cell.length_c   1.000
_cell.angle_alpha   90.00
_cell.angle_beta   90.00
_cell.angle_gamma   90.00
#
_symmetry.space_group_name_H-M   'P 1'
#
loop_
_entity.id
_entity.type
_entity.pdbx_description
1 polymer ?
#
loop_
_entity_poly.entity_id
_entity_poly.type
_entity_poly.pdbx_seq_one_letter_code
_entity_poly.pdbx_strand_id
1 'polypeptide(L)'
;MKNYFLFELQQLIKSKKTIGLWCLLVIVAGVYSFRDRTYRPIERIDKNEIEQRYLTRQSFLDEQAENPSDHWSAAMAVAMFEPWNQADSLRLTSLAANDWQKYAKATSQWYQLSLQYTDDETIFFTPDYYTYQNYYAAYDGKYGYASTAKWMESASQLPNKKLSKYVLEQKTGIQSVQRAFTNYLPFLFLGVTIFLAIDSLTKDRRHKSLFLSLPVTVDEILWAKTAALFIVSTLMMISTLVLIWIGVGCQFGFGSLDLPVSILSSSFDARYPISSADVFYTRPVGVFLLQCMGVGILLQLIYIRGILLLSTLWRSELANLFLAGFGLISPLIFQRRWFSAFLDKSNDAYLYQNYGQILSGFSRFYFGSSEFVLAKGLLLFGVVWLLIEIGLFVRVQQKQFKLV
;
A
#
# COMPACT_ATOMS: atom_id res chain seq x y z
N MET A 1 13.65 20.74 30.05
CA MET A 1 13.11 20.19 28.77
C MET A 1 13.57 20.87 27.47
N LYS A 2 13.22 22.13 27.16
CA LYS A 2 13.43 22.72 25.80
C LYS A 2 14.88 22.64 25.29
N ASN A 3 15.85 22.99 26.14
CA ASN A 3 17.27 22.97 25.77
C ASN A 3 17.79 21.55 25.53
N TYR A 4 17.31 20.57 26.31
CA TYR A 4 17.66 19.16 26.13
C TYR A 4 17.11 18.60 24.82
N PHE A 5 15.84 18.88 24.53
CA PHE A 5 15.22 18.49 23.27
C PHE A 5 15.95 19.06 22.04
N LEU A 6 16.29 20.35 22.06
CA LEU A 6 17.03 20.98 20.96
C LEU A 6 18.44 20.40 20.79
N PHE A 7 19.12 20.11 21.89
CA PHE A 7 20.42 19.45 21.88
C PHE A 7 20.35 18.05 21.25
N GLU A 8 19.40 17.22 21.71
CA GLU A 8 19.17 15.88 21.16
C GLU A 8 18.81 15.93 19.67
N LEU A 9 17.91 16.84 19.28
CA LEU A 9 17.51 17.01 17.88
C LEU A 9 18.71 17.38 16.99
N GLN A 10 19.53 18.34 17.41
CA GLN A 10 20.73 18.73 16.68
C GLN A 10 21.75 17.60 16.58
N GLN A 11 21.96 16.88 17.68
CA GLN A 11 22.88 15.75 17.71
C GLN A 11 22.41 14.62 16.79
N LEU A 12 21.10 14.36 16.76
CA LEU A 12 20.51 13.32 15.94
C LEU A 12 20.58 13.67 14.46
N ILE A 13 20.25 14.90 14.06
CA ILE A 13 20.33 15.36 12.66
C ILE A 13 21.77 15.32 12.14
N LYS A 14 22.74 15.76 12.94
CA LYS A 14 24.16 15.80 12.55
C LYS A 14 24.86 14.44 12.65
N SER A 15 24.19 13.39 13.11
CA SER A 15 24.81 12.09 13.28
C SER A 15 25.11 11.46 11.92
N LYS A 16 26.31 10.87 11.77
CA LYS A 16 26.71 10.16 10.54
C LYS A 16 25.72 9.05 10.17
N LYS A 17 25.11 8.42 11.17
CA LYS A 17 24.09 7.39 11.02
C LYS A 17 22.80 7.95 10.40
N THR A 18 22.28 9.04 10.93
CA THR A 18 21.08 9.71 10.42
C THR A 18 21.30 10.19 8.99
N ILE A 19 22.47 10.79 8.71
CA ILE A 19 22.85 11.21 7.36
C ILE A 19 22.93 9.99 6.43
N GLY A 20 23.56 8.89 6.86
CA GLY A 20 23.65 7.66 6.09
C GLY A 20 22.28 7.03 5.76
N LEU A 21 21.37 6.99 6.75
CA LEU A 21 19.99 6.55 6.54
C LEU A 21 19.23 7.45 5.57
N TRP A 22 19.44 8.76 5.65
CA TRP A 22 18.82 9.70 4.72
C TRP A 22 19.35 9.54 3.30
N CYS A 23 20.66 9.38 3.12
CA CYS A 23 21.26 9.05 1.82
C CYS A 23 20.69 7.74 1.25
N LEU A 24 20.52 6.71 2.08
CA LEU A 24 19.90 5.45 1.66
C LEU A 24 18.46 5.68 1.18
N LEU A 25 17.66 6.47 1.90
CA LEU A 25 16.30 6.81 1.49
C LEU A 25 16.25 7.57 0.17
N VAL A 26 17.18 8.51 -0.05
CA VAL A 26 17.31 9.22 -1.34
C VAL A 26 17.64 8.24 -2.46
N ILE A 27 18.57 7.31 -2.24
CA ILE A 27 18.91 6.28 -3.23
C ILE A 27 17.69 5.41 -3.53
N VAL A 28 16.95 4.97 -2.50
CA VAL A 28 15.73 4.16 -2.69
C VAL A 28 14.68 4.94 -3.48
N ALA A 29 14.45 6.22 -3.17
CA ALA A 29 13.52 7.07 -3.91
C ALA A 29 13.93 7.23 -5.38
N GLY A 30 15.23 7.41 -5.65
CA GLY A 30 15.79 7.47 -7.00
C GLY A 30 15.60 6.16 -7.76
N VAL A 31 16.02 5.03 -7.18
CA VAL A 31 15.86 3.69 -7.77
C VAL A 31 14.39 3.38 -8.04
N TYR A 32 13.49 3.71 -7.11
CA TYR A 32 12.06 3.53 -7.33
C TYR A 32 11.56 4.36 -8.52
N SER A 33 11.95 5.63 -8.60
CA SER A 33 11.55 6.52 -9.71
C SER A 33 12.05 6.03 -11.07
N PHE A 34 13.23 5.40 -11.13
CA PHE A 34 13.75 4.75 -12.35
C PHE A 34 13.04 3.45 -12.68
N ARG A 35 12.77 2.61 -11.67
CA ARG A 35 12.01 1.36 -11.84
C ARG A 35 10.59 1.63 -12.34
N ASP A 36 9.97 2.72 -11.88
CA ASP A 36 8.63 3.10 -12.28
C ASP A 36 8.54 3.46 -13.77
N ARG A 37 9.66 3.87 -14.37
CA ARG A 37 9.73 4.14 -15.82
C ARG A 37 9.47 2.89 -16.65
N THR A 38 9.94 1.74 -16.19
CA THR A 38 9.76 0.44 -16.87
C THR A 38 8.57 -0.35 -16.33
N TYR A 39 7.86 0.20 -15.33
CA TYR A 39 6.69 -0.44 -14.76
C TYR A 39 5.57 -0.54 -15.80
N ARG A 40 5.08 -1.77 -15.98
CA ARG A 40 3.94 -2.10 -16.83
C ARG A 40 2.79 -2.54 -15.92
N PRO A 41 1.70 -1.76 -15.82
CA PRO A 41 0.50 -2.25 -15.16
C PRO A 41 -0.06 -3.43 -15.95
N ILE A 42 -0.67 -4.39 -15.26
CA ILE A 42 -1.34 -5.54 -15.87
C ILE A 42 -2.47 -5.03 -16.76
N GLU A 43 -3.34 -4.19 -16.20
CA GLU A 43 -4.39 -3.50 -16.94
C GLU A 43 -3.84 -2.24 -17.61
N ARG A 44 -3.30 -2.41 -18.83
CA ARG A 44 -2.70 -1.33 -19.63
C ARG A 44 -3.54 -0.95 -20.85
N ILE A 45 -3.29 0.24 -21.36
CA ILE A 45 -3.92 0.72 -22.60
C ILE A 45 -3.04 0.28 -23.78
N ASP A 46 -3.40 -0.86 -24.37
CA ASP A 46 -2.75 -1.41 -25.56
C ASP A 46 -3.72 -1.40 -26.75
N LYS A 47 -3.58 -0.40 -27.63
CA LYS A 47 -4.49 -0.21 -28.77
C LYS A 47 -4.49 -1.43 -29.70
N ASN A 48 -3.32 -1.99 -29.98
CA ASN A 48 -3.19 -3.11 -30.91
C ASN A 48 -3.88 -4.36 -30.36
N GLU A 49 -3.74 -4.60 -29.05
CA GLU A 49 -4.42 -5.72 -28.39
C GLU A 49 -5.95 -5.56 -28.38
N ILE A 50 -6.45 -4.34 -28.16
CA ILE A 50 -7.90 -4.05 -28.23
C ILE A 50 -8.40 -4.24 -29.66
N GLU A 51 -7.66 -3.74 -30.66
CA GLU A 51 -8.02 -3.83 -32.07
C GLU A 51 -8.03 -5.28 -32.58
N GLN A 52 -7.02 -6.08 -32.23
CA GLN A 52 -6.99 -7.50 -32.60
C GLN A 52 -8.16 -8.26 -31.96
N ARG A 53 -8.43 -8.06 -30.67
CA ARG A 53 -9.59 -8.69 -30.00
C ARG A 53 -10.90 -8.27 -30.64
N TYR A 54 -11.05 -7.00 -31.00
CA TYR A 54 -12.23 -6.49 -31.67
C TYR A 54 -12.44 -7.16 -33.02
N LEU A 55 -11.40 -7.22 -33.86
CA LEU A 55 -11.47 -7.81 -35.20
C LEU A 55 -11.77 -9.31 -35.15
N THR A 56 -11.14 -10.06 -34.25
CA THR A 56 -11.39 -11.50 -34.10
C THR A 56 -12.81 -11.81 -33.65
N ARG A 57 -13.37 -11.00 -32.73
CA ARG A 57 -14.76 -11.15 -32.28
C ARG A 57 -15.73 -10.73 -33.36
N GLN A 58 -15.45 -9.64 -34.08
CA GLN A 58 -16.30 -9.17 -35.18
C GLN A 58 -16.36 -10.20 -36.30
N SER A 59 -15.21 -10.79 -36.70
CA SER A 59 -15.19 -11.81 -37.74
C SER A 59 -16.03 -13.03 -37.38
N PHE A 60 -16.01 -13.44 -36.11
CA PHE A 60 -16.85 -14.54 -35.63
C PHE A 60 -18.34 -14.18 -35.65
N LEU A 61 -18.69 -12.94 -35.25
CA LEU A 61 -20.08 -12.46 -35.30
C LEU A 61 -20.60 -12.36 -36.73
N ASP A 62 -19.78 -11.88 -37.66
CA ASP A 62 -20.12 -11.78 -39.09
C ASP A 62 -20.32 -13.19 -39.69
N GLU A 63 -19.43 -14.15 -39.38
CA GLU A 63 -19.57 -15.54 -39.82
C GLU A 63 -20.86 -16.19 -39.29
N GLN A 64 -21.20 -15.96 -38.02
CA GLN A 64 -22.46 -16.47 -37.44
C GLN A 64 -23.71 -15.78 -37.98
N ALA A 65 -23.60 -14.53 -38.45
CA ALA A 65 -24.70 -13.83 -39.11
C ALA A 65 -24.96 -14.36 -40.52
N GLU A 66 -23.90 -14.71 -41.25
CA GLU A 66 -23.98 -15.29 -42.61
C GLU A 66 -24.38 -16.78 -42.57
N ASN A 67 -23.78 -17.56 -41.68
CA ASN A 67 -24.01 -19.00 -41.54
C ASN A 67 -24.22 -19.35 -40.05
N PRO A 68 -25.46 -19.20 -39.54
CA PRO A 68 -25.75 -19.50 -38.14
C PRO A 68 -25.47 -20.96 -37.79
N SER A 69 -24.68 -21.19 -36.74
CA SER A 69 -24.49 -22.51 -36.17
C SER A 69 -25.55 -22.81 -35.13
N ASP A 70 -26.20 -23.97 -35.25
CA ASP A 70 -27.17 -24.46 -34.26
C ASP A 70 -26.52 -24.95 -32.96
N HIS A 71 -25.18 -24.99 -32.89
CA HIS A 71 -24.50 -25.46 -31.70
C HIS A 71 -24.64 -24.44 -30.55
N TRP A 72 -25.04 -24.92 -29.37
CA TRP A 72 -25.32 -24.07 -28.21
C TRP A 72 -24.16 -23.13 -27.81
N SER A 73 -22.91 -23.57 -28.01
CA SER A 73 -21.73 -22.75 -27.71
C SER A 73 -21.56 -21.57 -28.66
N ALA A 74 -22.04 -21.68 -29.91
CA ALA A 74 -22.01 -20.58 -30.87
C ALA A 74 -23.04 -19.51 -30.48
N ALA A 75 -24.27 -19.91 -30.11
CA ALA A 75 -25.28 -19.00 -29.58
C ALA A 75 -24.80 -18.27 -28.31
N MET A 76 -24.13 -18.99 -27.41
CA MET A 76 -23.53 -18.40 -26.21
C MET A 76 -22.42 -17.41 -26.55
N ALA A 77 -21.52 -17.76 -27.48
CA ALA A 77 -20.44 -16.87 -27.92
C ALA A 77 -20.98 -15.60 -28.59
N VAL A 78 -22.05 -15.68 -29.40
CA VAL A 78 -22.70 -14.49 -29.98
C VAL A 78 -23.25 -13.58 -28.89
N ALA A 79 -24.01 -14.14 -27.93
CA ALA A 79 -24.59 -13.38 -26.81
C ALA A 79 -23.52 -12.68 -25.95
N MET A 80 -22.33 -13.27 -25.85
CA MET A 80 -21.19 -12.72 -25.11
C MET A 80 -20.39 -11.70 -25.91
N PHE A 81 -20.07 -12.01 -27.17
CA PHE A 81 -19.18 -11.21 -27.99
C PHE A 81 -19.84 -9.93 -28.46
N GLU A 82 -21.14 -9.93 -28.74
CA GLU A 82 -21.86 -8.72 -29.17
C GLU A 82 -21.70 -7.53 -28.19
N PRO A 83 -22.06 -7.64 -26.90
CA PRO A 83 -21.88 -6.53 -25.95
C PRO A 83 -20.40 -6.20 -25.69
N TRP A 84 -19.51 -7.20 -25.67
CA TRP A 84 -18.06 -6.97 -25.52
C TRP A 84 -17.47 -6.19 -26.70
N ASN A 85 -17.88 -6.52 -27.92
CA ASN A 85 -17.35 -5.88 -29.13
C ASN A 85 -17.87 -4.46 -29.28
N GLN A 86 -19.11 -4.20 -28.87
CA GLN A 86 -19.63 -2.84 -28.74
C GLN A 86 -18.78 -2.01 -27.76
N ALA A 87 -18.41 -2.57 -26.61
CA ALA A 87 -17.53 -1.89 -25.65
C ALA A 87 -16.12 -1.63 -26.24
N ASP A 88 -15.52 -2.60 -26.93
CA ASP A 88 -14.21 -2.43 -27.57
C ASP A 88 -14.24 -1.41 -28.73
N SER A 89 -15.31 -1.38 -29.52
CA SER A 89 -15.51 -0.34 -30.55
C SER A 89 -15.55 1.07 -29.94
N LEU A 90 -16.29 1.25 -28.84
CA LEU A 90 -16.34 2.51 -28.10
C LEU A 90 -14.97 2.88 -27.51
N ARG A 91 -14.18 1.90 -27.04
CA ARG A 91 -12.81 2.13 -26.56
C ARG A 91 -11.91 2.61 -27.69
N LEU A 92 -11.92 1.95 -28.85
CA LEU A 92 -11.08 2.30 -30.00
C LEU A 92 -11.41 3.68 -30.56
N THR A 93 -12.69 3.99 -30.73
CA THR A 93 -13.16 5.31 -31.18
C THR A 93 -12.81 6.41 -30.18
N SER A 94 -12.95 6.16 -28.88
CA SER A 94 -12.57 7.10 -27.82
C SER A 94 -11.06 7.33 -27.76
N LEU A 95 -10.24 6.29 -27.97
CA LEU A 95 -8.79 6.42 -28.09
C LEU A 95 -8.39 7.28 -29.30
N ALA A 96 -9.05 7.08 -30.44
CA ALA A 96 -8.79 7.88 -31.64
C ALA A 96 -9.16 9.37 -31.43
N ALA A 97 -10.23 9.64 -30.68
CA ALA A 97 -10.69 10.98 -30.35
C ALA A 97 -9.95 11.65 -29.17
N ASN A 98 -9.03 10.94 -28.49
CA ASN A 98 -8.42 11.36 -27.22
C ASN A 98 -9.47 11.73 -26.13
N ASP A 99 -10.63 11.09 -26.16
CA ASP A 99 -11.70 11.27 -25.18
C ASP A 99 -11.53 10.25 -24.04
N TRP A 100 -10.69 10.60 -23.08
CA TRP A 100 -10.33 9.71 -21.95
C TRP A 100 -11.52 9.41 -21.04
N GLN A 101 -12.50 10.31 -21.00
CA GLN A 101 -13.70 10.13 -20.19
C GLN A 101 -14.59 9.03 -20.78
N LYS A 102 -14.87 9.07 -22.08
CA LYS A 102 -15.60 8.01 -22.77
C LYS A 102 -14.82 6.70 -22.79
N TYR A 103 -13.50 6.77 -22.98
CA TYR A 103 -12.65 5.59 -22.90
C TYR A 103 -12.75 4.91 -21.53
N ALA A 104 -12.69 5.66 -20.43
CA ALA A 104 -12.82 5.11 -19.09
C ALA A 104 -14.19 4.45 -18.88
N LYS A 105 -15.28 5.09 -19.35
CA LYS A 105 -16.63 4.52 -19.26
C LYS A 105 -16.75 3.20 -20.03
N ALA A 106 -16.31 3.17 -21.28
CA ALA A 106 -16.35 1.96 -22.12
C ALA A 106 -15.44 0.85 -21.56
N THR A 107 -14.29 1.22 -21.01
CA THR A 107 -13.37 0.27 -20.36
C THR A 107 -13.96 -0.32 -19.08
N SER A 108 -14.67 0.49 -18.28
CA SER A 108 -15.39 -0.01 -17.11
C SER A 108 -16.46 -1.04 -17.50
N GLN A 109 -17.27 -0.74 -18.52
CA GLN A 109 -18.27 -1.68 -19.06
C GLN A 109 -17.62 -2.97 -19.56
N TRP A 110 -16.50 -2.86 -20.28
CA TRP A 110 -15.74 -4.01 -20.75
C TRP A 110 -15.33 -4.93 -19.60
N TYR A 111 -14.74 -4.40 -18.51
CA TYR A 111 -14.35 -5.21 -17.36
C TYR A 111 -15.55 -5.80 -16.61
N GLN A 112 -16.67 -5.08 -16.51
CA GLN A 112 -17.89 -5.61 -15.89
C GLN A 112 -18.45 -6.80 -16.67
N LEU A 113 -18.49 -6.71 -18.00
CA LEU A 113 -18.84 -7.84 -18.86
C LEU A 113 -17.83 -8.98 -18.70
N SER A 114 -16.54 -8.66 -18.62
CA SER A 114 -15.51 -9.68 -18.45
C SER A 114 -15.62 -10.45 -17.13
N LEU A 115 -16.05 -9.81 -16.04
CA LEU A 115 -16.29 -10.52 -14.78
C LEU A 115 -17.40 -11.56 -14.86
N GLN A 116 -18.37 -11.40 -15.77
CA GLN A 116 -19.49 -12.33 -15.93
C GLN A 116 -19.09 -13.57 -16.73
N TYR A 117 -18.14 -13.41 -17.66
CA TYR A 117 -17.84 -14.39 -18.69
C TYR A 117 -16.45 -15.00 -18.61
N THR A 118 -15.53 -14.40 -17.85
CA THR A 118 -14.15 -14.87 -17.70
C THR A 118 -14.04 -15.77 -16.46
N ASP A 119 -13.45 -16.95 -16.65
CA ASP A 119 -13.21 -17.98 -15.65
C ASP A 119 -11.88 -18.71 -15.89
N ASP A 120 -11.63 -19.80 -15.18
CA ASP A 120 -10.40 -20.60 -15.30
C ASP A 120 -10.49 -21.73 -16.32
N GLU A 121 -11.65 -21.95 -16.92
CA GLU A 121 -11.93 -23.17 -17.69
C GLU A 121 -12.24 -22.87 -19.15
N THR A 122 -12.89 -21.75 -19.43
CA THR A 122 -13.42 -21.41 -20.75
C THR A 122 -12.77 -20.16 -21.32
N ILE A 123 -12.78 -19.06 -20.58
CA ILE A 123 -12.22 -17.78 -21.03
C ILE A 123 -11.28 -17.25 -19.95
N PHE A 124 -9.98 -17.35 -20.22
CA PHE A 124 -8.94 -16.93 -19.29
C PHE A 124 -8.83 -15.42 -19.17
N PHE A 125 -8.35 -14.97 -18.01
CA PHE A 125 -7.96 -13.57 -17.78
C PHE A 125 -6.73 -13.18 -18.63
N THR A 126 -6.39 -11.89 -18.61
CA THR A 126 -5.17 -11.38 -19.26
C THR A 126 -3.95 -12.24 -18.88
N PRO A 127 -3.11 -12.69 -19.85
CA PRO A 127 -2.01 -13.63 -19.59
C PRO A 127 -1.04 -13.21 -18.48
N ASP A 128 -0.88 -11.90 -18.27
CA ASP A 128 -0.03 -11.32 -17.23
C ASP A 128 -0.40 -11.82 -15.81
N TYR A 129 -1.65 -12.23 -15.55
CA TYR A 129 -2.07 -12.82 -14.27
C TYR A 129 -1.52 -14.23 -14.02
N TYR A 130 -1.22 -14.98 -15.07
CA TYR A 130 -0.74 -16.38 -15.03
C TYR A 130 0.78 -16.49 -15.02
N THR A 131 1.49 -15.35 -15.01
CA THR A 131 2.95 -15.31 -14.98
C THR A 131 3.51 -15.68 -13.60
N TYR A 132 4.81 -16.02 -13.55
CA TYR A 132 5.55 -16.27 -12.31
C TYR A 132 4.98 -17.37 -11.38
N GLN A 133 4.42 -18.44 -11.95
CA GLN A 133 3.84 -19.56 -11.19
C GLN A 133 2.72 -19.12 -10.23
N ASN A 134 1.90 -18.14 -10.64
CA ASN A 134 0.76 -17.71 -9.84
C ASN A 134 -0.35 -18.77 -9.83
N TYR A 135 -0.36 -19.61 -8.80
CA TYR A 135 -1.40 -20.64 -8.59
C TYR A 135 -2.81 -20.06 -8.33
N TYR A 136 -2.95 -18.75 -8.12
CA TYR A 136 -4.22 -18.08 -7.82
C TYR A 136 -4.59 -17.02 -8.88
N ALA A 137 -4.10 -17.20 -10.11
CA ALA A 137 -4.23 -16.24 -11.21
C ALA A 137 -5.69 -15.79 -11.44
N ALA A 138 -6.66 -16.70 -11.41
CA ALA A 138 -8.09 -16.37 -11.54
C ALA A 138 -8.61 -15.44 -10.46
N TYR A 139 -8.26 -15.73 -9.21
CA TYR A 139 -8.72 -14.93 -8.08
C TYR A 139 -8.12 -13.53 -8.18
N ASP A 140 -6.84 -13.43 -8.55
CA ASP A 140 -6.17 -12.16 -8.81
C ASP A 140 -6.77 -11.42 -10.02
N GLY A 141 -7.15 -12.14 -11.07
CA GLY A 141 -7.84 -11.64 -12.25
C GLY A 141 -9.21 -11.05 -11.89
N LYS A 142 -10.04 -11.78 -11.13
CA LYS A 142 -11.34 -11.30 -10.63
C LYS A 142 -11.18 -10.06 -9.76
N TYR A 143 -10.23 -10.06 -8.82
CA TYR A 143 -9.93 -8.88 -8.00
C TYR A 143 -9.49 -7.69 -8.87
N GLY A 144 -8.58 -7.93 -9.82
CA GLY A 144 -8.02 -6.92 -10.70
C GLY A 144 -9.05 -6.30 -11.64
N TYR A 145 -9.86 -7.12 -12.30
CA TYR A 145 -10.93 -6.69 -13.20
C TYR A 145 -12.01 -5.91 -12.44
N ALA A 146 -12.46 -6.39 -11.28
CA ALA A 146 -13.47 -5.69 -10.46
C ALA A 146 -12.96 -4.36 -9.90
N SER A 147 -11.73 -4.34 -9.39
CA SER A 147 -11.06 -3.13 -8.93
C SER A 147 -10.89 -2.11 -10.06
N THR A 148 -10.45 -2.56 -11.24
CA THR A 148 -10.24 -1.70 -12.42
C THR A 148 -11.56 -1.21 -13.00
N ALA A 149 -12.60 -2.06 -13.04
CA ALA A 149 -13.95 -1.67 -13.45
C ALA A 149 -14.46 -0.50 -12.61
N LYS A 150 -14.39 -0.61 -11.27
CA LYS A 150 -14.87 0.43 -10.35
C LYS A 150 -14.04 1.71 -10.43
N TRP A 151 -12.74 1.55 -10.57
CA TRP A 151 -11.83 2.67 -10.75
C TRP A 151 -12.12 3.44 -12.05
N MET A 152 -12.24 2.74 -13.18
CA MET A 152 -12.57 3.33 -14.48
C MET A 152 -13.96 3.97 -14.50
N GLU A 153 -14.93 3.36 -13.83
CA GLU A 153 -16.27 3.94 -13.63
C GLU A 153 -16.16 5.31 -12.95
N SER A 154 -15.44 5.37 -11.84
CA SER A 154 -15.25 6.63 -11.08
C SER A 154 -14.39 7.63 -11.85
N ALA A 155 -13.39 7.18 -12.60
CA ALA A 155 -12.56 8.03 -13.44
C ALA A 155 -13.38 8.67 -14.57
N SER A 156 -14.38 7.97 -15.11
CA SER A 156 -15.27 8.51 -16.15
C SER A 156 -16.17 9.66 -15.68
N GLN A 157 -16.31 9.84 -14.37
CA GLN A 157 -17.07 10.96 -13.78
C GLN A 157 -16.20 12.21 -13.59
N LEU A 158 -14.87 12.09 -13.72
CA LEU A 158 -13.95 13.22 -13.65
C LEU A 158 -13.95 14.03 -14.96
N PRO A 159 -13.67 15.34 -14.90
CA PRO A 159 -13.53 16.15 -16.10
C PRO A 159 -12.36 15.66 -16.94
N ASN A 160 -12.55 15.57 -18.27
CA ASN A 160 -11.54 15.06 -19.21
C ASN A 160 -10.17 15.75 -19.09
N LYS A 161 -10.14 17.03 -18.68
CA LYS A 161 -8.90 17.79 -18.44
C LYS A 161 -8.00 17.20 -17.34
N LYS A 162 -8.55 16.43 -16.41
CA LYS A 162 -7.81 15.73 -15.34
C LYS A 162 -7.38 14.31 -15.74
N LEU A 163 -7.84 13.82 -16.89
CA LEU A 163 -7.57 12.48 -17.37
C LEU A 163 -6.49 12.51 -18.46
N SER A 164 -5.67 11.48 -18.47
CA SER A 164 -4.66 11.24 -19.50
C SER A 164 -4.36 9.75 -19.55
N LYS A 165 -3.67 9.30 -20.60
CA LYS A 165 -3.18 7.92 -20.69
C LYS A 165 -2.46 7.49 -19.41
N TYR A 166 -1.57 8.33 -18.87
CA TYR A 166 -0.79 8.00 -17.68
C TYR A 166 -1.64 7.95 -16.40
N VAL A 167 -2.68 8.77 -16.31
CA VAL A 167 -3.66 8.69 -15.21
C VAL A 167 -4.39 7.36 -15.26
N LEU A 168 -4.87 6.97 -16.45
CA LEU A 168 -5.61 5.72 -16.69
C LEU A 168 -4.73 4.46 -16.73
N GLU A 169 -3.41 4.60 -16.67
CA GLU A 169 -2.47 3.49 -16.41
C GLU A 169 -1.94 3.50 -14.97
N GLN A 170 -2.44 4.40 -14.10
CA GLN A 170 -1.99 4.58 -12.72
C GLN A 170 -0.49 4.91 -12.55
N LYS A 171 0.09 5.65 -13.51
CA LYS A 171 1.53 5.98 -13.54
C LYS A 171 1.88 7.36 -13.02
N THR A 172 0.90 8.18 -12.66
CA THR A 172 1.19 9.54 -12.17
C THR A 172 1.92 9.51 -10.84
N GLY A 173 2.67 10.57 -10.51
CA GLY A 173 3.48 10.63 -9.30
C GLY A 173 2.68 10.32 -8.02
N ILE A 174 1.46 10.84 -7.90
CA ILE A 174 0.61 10.58 -6.71
C ILE A 174 0.14 9.11 -6.63
N GLN A 175 -0.17 8.49 -7.77
CA GLN A 175 -0.55 7.08 -7.85
C GLN A 175 0.66 6.18 -7.58
N SER A 176 1.86 6.56 -8.00
CA SER A 176 3.09 5.85 -7.69
C SER A 176 3.45 5.92 -6.20
N VAL A 177 3.17 7.03 -5.52
CA VAL A 177 3.27 7.12 -4.05
C VAL A 177 2.25 6.21 -3.37
N GLN A 178 1.00 6.21 -3.84
CA GLN A 178 -0.04 5.31 -3.32
C GLN A 178 0.35 3.84 -3.48
N ARG A 179 0.84 3.44 -4.66
CA ARG A 179 1.37 2.10 -4.93
C ARG A 179 2.57 1.75 -4.06
N ALA A 180 3.44 2.72 -3.77
CA ALA A 180 4.59 2.50 -2.90
C ALA A 180 4.16 2.20 -1.45
N PHE A 181 3.13 2.89 -0.96
CA PHE A 181 2.51 2.62 0.35
C PHE A 181 1.83 1.25 0.44
N THR A 182 1.20 0.75 -0.62
CA THR A 182 0.57 -0.57 -0.62
C THR A 182 1.56 -1.73 -0.78
N ASN A 183 2.84 -1.43 -0.99
CA ASN A 183 3.89 -2.42 -1.19
C ASN A 183 4.89 -2.41 -0.02
N TYR A 184 6.05 -1.79 -0.21
CA TYR A 184 7.20 -1.98 0.67
C TYR A 184 7.52 -0.76 1.54
N LEU A 185 6.99 0.43 1.24
CA LEU A 185 7.29 1.64 2.01
C LEU A 185 6.92 1.55 3.50
N PRO A 186 5.77 0.95 3.90
CA PRO A 186 5.44 0.77 5.31
C PRO A 186 6.57 0.12 6.10
N PHE A 187 7.07 -1.03 5.62
CA PHE A 187 8.15 -1.76 6.27
C PHE A 187 9.47 -0.99 6.26
N LEU A 188 9.77 -0.29 5.17
CA LEU A 188 10.98 0.51 5.06
C LEU A 188 11.00 1.67 6.05
N PHE A 189 9.89 2.40 6.20
CA PHE A 189 9.80 3.50 7.17
C PHE A 189 9.85 3.01 8.61
N LEU A 190 9.21 1.89 8.93
CA LEU A 190 9.33 1.26 10.24
C LEU A 190 10.77 0.78 10.51
N GLY A 191 11.42 0.17 9.51
CA GLY A 191 12.83 -0.24 9.59
C GLY A 191 13.77 0.92 9.88
N VAL A 192 13.65 2.03 9.14
CA VAL A 192 14.43 3.25 9.41
C VAL A 192 14.17 3.79 10.82
N THR A 193 12.91 3.77 11.27
CA THR A 193 12.55 4.20 12.63
C THR A 193 13.21 3.33 13.70
N ILE A 194 13.24 2.01 13.50
CA ILE A 194 13.93 1.07 14.39
C ILE A 194 15.42 1.40 14.44
N PHE A 195 16.05 1.54 13.27
CA PHE A 195 17.47 1.87 13.20
C PHE A 195 17.76 3.20 13.89
N LEU A 196 16.96 4.24 13.71
CA LEU A 196 17.15 5.53 14.40
C LEU A 196 17.01 5.41 15.93
N ALA A 197 16.03 4.65 16.42
CA ALA A 197 15.71 4.59 17.84
C ALA A 197 16.66 3.70 18.66
N ILE A 198 17.34 2.74 18.04
CA ILE A 198 17.99 1.63 18.74
C ILE A 198 19.11 2.00 19.71
N ASP A 199 19.90 3.02 19.36
CA ASP A 199 21.05 3.47 20.13
C ASP A 199 20.74 4.73 20.96
N SER A 200 19.51 5.22 20.89
CA SER A 200 19.12 6.50 21.51
C SER A 200 19.32 6.54 23.02
N LEU A 201 19.05 5.44 23.73
CA LEU A 201 19.22 5.30 25.18
C LEU A 201 20.57 4.69 25.57
N THR A 202 21.12 3.80 24.76
CA THR A 202 22.39 3.12 25.06
C THR A 202 23.59 4.05 24.88
N LYS A 203 23.51 4.98 23.92
CA LYS A 203 24.53 6.02 23.73
C LYS A 203 24.66 6.94 24.94
N ASP A 204 23.54 7.34 25.54
CA ASP A 204 23.55 8.20 26.73
C ASP A 204 24.21 7.51 27.92
N ARG A 205 23.98 6.21 28.07
CA ARG A 205 24.64 5.39 29.10
C ARG A 205 26.16 5.28 28.92
N ARG A 206 26.68 5.43 27.69
CA ARG A 206 28.12 5.45 27.42
C ARG A 206 28.77 6.80 27.75
N HIS A 207 28.00 7.90 27.72
CA HIS A 207 28.49 9.27 27.94
C HIS A 207 27.80 9.95 29.14
N LYS A 208 27.74 9.24 30.28
CA LYS A 208 27.02 9.67 31.50
C LYS A 208 27.38 11.07 31.99
N SER A 209 28.63 11.51 31.81
CA SER A 209 29.13 12.81 32.26
C SER A 209 28.43 14.00 31.59
N LEU A 210 27.93 13.83 30.36
CA LEU A 210 27.23 14.90 29.64
C LEU A 210 25.81 15.15 30.17
N PHE A 211 25.20 14.15 30.82
CA PHE A 211 23.80 14.19 31.24
C PHE A 211 23.63 14.43 32.75
N LEU A 212 24.68 14.22 33.54
CA LEU A 212 24.71 14.53 34.98
C LEU A 212 24.60 16.03 35.30
N SER A 213 24.88 16.91 34.34
CA SER A 213 24.86 18.37 34.52
C SER A 213 23.50 19.02 34.21
N LEU A 214 22.53 18.27 33.71
CA LEU A 214 21.22 18.79 33.34
C LEU A 214 20.16 18.42 34.40
N PRO A 215 19.45 19.40 35.01
CA PRO A 215 18.38 19.12 35.97
C PRO A 215 17.11 18.69 35.24
N VAL A 216 17.09 17.46 34.72
CA VAL A 216 15.98 16.90 33.93
C VAL A 216 15.59 15.55 34.51
N THR A 217 14.29 15.30 34.67
CA THR A 217 13.78 14.01 35.16
C THR A 217 13.89 12.93 34.08
N VAL A 218 13.90 11.67 34.52
CA VAL A 218 13.94 10.50 33.62
C VAL A 218 12.79 10.51 32.61
N ASP A 219 11.59 10.86 33.05
CA ASP A 219 10.41 10.94 32.18
C ASP A 219 10.56 12.02 31.11
N GLU A 220 11.03 13.20 31.51
CA GLU A 220 11.29 14.29 30.59
C GLU A 220 12.34 13.92 29.52
N ILE A 221 13.35 13.12 29.88
CA ILE A 221 14.35 12.60 28.94
C ILE A 221 13.70 11.65 27.93
N LEU A 222 12.88 10.69 28.38
CA LEU A 222 12.21 9.73 27.52
C LEU A 222 11.24 10.41 26.54
N TRP A 223 10.47 11.40 27.01
CA TRP A 223 9.58 12.19 26.17
C TRP A 223 10.34 13.05 25.17
N ALA A 224 11.43 13.72 25.59
CA ALA A 224 12.25 14.52 24.68
C ALA A 224 12.89 13.67 23.58
N LYS A 225 13.40 12.47 23.90
CA LYS A 225 13.93 11.53 22.90
C LYS A 225 12.85 11.02 21.96
N THR A 226 11.69 10.69 22.49
CA THR A 226 10.54 10.28 21.67
C THR A 226 10.19 11.38 20.67
N ALA A 227 10.08 12.63 21.12
CA ALA A 227 9.78 13.76 20.25
C ALA A 227 10.88 13.99 19.18
N ALA A 228 12.16 13.91 19.56
CA ALA A 228 13.27 14.11 18.62
C ALA A 228 13.32 13.00 17.54
N LEU A 229 13.21 11.73 17.95
CA LEU A 229 13.15 10.59 17.04
C LEU A 229 11.94 10.65 16.13
N PHE A 230 10.79 11.04 16.68
CA PHE A 230 9.54 11.17 15.94
C PHE A 230 9.63 12.23 14.85
N ILE A 231 10.14 13.43 15.17
CA ILE A 231 10.28 14.51 14.20
C ILE A 231 11.23 14.11 13.07
N VAL A 232 12.38 13.51 13.39
CA VAL A 232 13.37 13.13 12.37
C VAL A 232 12.87 11.98 11.50
N SER A 233 12.25 10.95 12.09
CA SER A 233 11.67 9.83 11.32
C SER A 233 10.52 10.29 10.41
N THR A 234 9.64 11.16 10.91
CA THR A 234 8.55 11.75 10.12
C THR A 234 9.09 12.61 8.97
N LEU A 235 10.10 13.44 9.23
CA LEU A 235 10.74 14.27 8.20
C LEU A 235 11.40 13.41 7.11
N MET A 236 12.07 12.33 7.50
CA MET A 236 12.64 11.36 6.57
C MET A 236 11.55 10.72 5.70
N MET A 237 10.44 10.28 6.30
CA MET A 237 9.30 9.74 5.57
C MET A 237 8.77 10.75 4.55
N ILE A 238 8.43 11.98 4.98
CA ILE A 238 7.90 13.03 4.09
C ILE A 238 8.88 13.34 2.96
N SER A 239 10.17 13.50 3.27
CA SER A 239 11.20 13.78 2.26
C SER A 239 11.28 12.68 1.19
N THR A 240 11.19 11.41 1.60
CA THR A 240 11.22 10.27 0.67
C THR A 240 10.00 10.27 -0.24
N LEU A 241 8.81 10.54 0.30
CA LEU A 241 7.56 10.61 -0.45
C LEU A 241 7.59 11.75 -1.47
N VAL A 242 8.08 12.93 -1.07
CA VAL A 242 8.22 14.08 -1.96
C VAL A 242 9.21 13.79 -3.10
N LEU A 243 10.34 13.14 -2.81
CA LEU A 243 11.31 12.76 -3.84
C LEU A 243 10.73 11.76 -4.84
N ILE A 244 9.97 10.75 -4.39
CA ILE A 244 9.26 9.82 -5.28
C ILE A 244 8.23 10.57 -6.13
N TRP A 245 7.44 11.45 -5.51
CA TRP A 245 6.42 12.23 -6.20
C TRP A 245 7.01 13.14 -7.28
N ILE A 246 8.13 13.80 -7.01
CA ILE A 246 8.84 14.64 -7.99
C ILE A 246 9.50 13.76 -9.07
N GLY A 247 10.22 12.71 -8.69
CA GLY A 247 10.96 11.85 -9.61
C GLY A 247 10.07 11.17 -10.65
N VAL A 248 8.90 10.68 -10.24
CA VAL A 248 7.90 10.11 -11.14
C VAL A 248 7.05 11.20 -11.80
N GLY A 249 6.70 12.26 -11.06
CA GLY A 249 5.88 13.37 -11.54
C GLY A 249 6.49 14.09 -12.76
N CYS A 250 7.81 14.24 -12.79
CA CYS A 250 8.53 14.79 -13.95
C CYS A 250 8.44 13.91 -15.21
N GLN A 251 8.17 12.61 -15.06
CA GLN A 251 8.12 11.66 -16.18
C GLN A 251 6.70 11.44 -16.71
N PHE A 252 5.73 11.28 -15.81
CA PHE A 252 4.36 10.85 -16.14
C PHE A 252 3.27 11.85 -15.70
N GLY A 253 3.67 13.00 -15.14
CA GLY A 253 2.79 13.99 -14.56
C GLY A 253 2.52 13.76 -13.07
N PHE A 254 2.27 14.85 -12.33
CA PHE A 254 2.11 14.81 -10.87
C PHE A 254 0.80 14.14 -10.40
N GLY A 255 -0.25 14.16 -11.24
CA GLY A 255 -1.58 13.65 -10.90
C GLY A 255 -2.39 14.60 -10.02
N SER A 256 -3.63 14.22 -9.71
CA SER A 256 -4.54 14.98 -8.84
C SER A 256 -4.87 14.18 -7.58
N LEU A 257 -5.04 14.86 -6.44
CA LEU A 257 -5.45 14.24 -5.18
C LEU A 257 -6.90 13.72 -5.23
N ASP A 258 -7.70 14.22 -6.16
CA ASP A 258 -9.10 13.82 -6.37
C ASP A 258 -9.24 12.51 -7.14
N LEU A 259 -8.13 11.95 -7.64
CA LEU A 259 -8.18 10.69 -8.39
C LEU A 259 -8.78 9.58 -7.51
N PRO A 260 -9.67 8.73 -8.06
CA PRO A 260 -10.26 7.65 -7.29
C PRO A 260 -9.25 6.52 -7.07
N VAL A 261 -9.27 5.95 -5.87
CA VAL A 261 -8.66 4.66 -5.52
C VAL A 261 -9.80 3.68 -5.25
N SER A 262 -9.75 2.51 -5.88
CA SER A 262 -10.65 1.38 -5.57
C SER A 262 -10.23 0.72 -4.26
N ILE A 263 -11.19 0.55 -3.35
CA ILE A 263 -10.99 -0.08 -2.05
C ILE A 263 -12.03 -1.19 -1.89
N LEU A 264 -11.59 -2.36 -1.43
CA LEU A 264 -12.49 -3.49 -1.18
C LEU A 264 -13.41 -3.19 0.01
N SER A 265 -14.73 -3.23 -0.20
CA SER A 265 -15.74 -2.90 0.82
C SER A 265 -15.68 -3.83 2.03
N SER A 266 -15.76 -3.26 3.24
CA SER A 266 -15.83 -4.01 4.51
C SER A 266 -17.06 -4.93 4.62
N SER A 267 -18.11 -4.66 3.84
CA SER A 267 -19.33 -5.48 3.81
C SER A 267 -19.17 -6.78 3.02
N PHE A 268 -18.19 -6.87 2.13
CA PHE A 268 -17.97 -8.07 1.33
C PHE A 268 -17.19 -9.13 2.09
N ASP A 269 -17.68 -10.35 2.04
CA ASP A 269 -16.98 -11.51 2.59
C ASP A 269 -15.95 -12.03 1.59
N ALA A 270 -14.69 -11.72 1.88
CA ALA A 270 -13.54 -12.05 1.05
C ALA A 270 -13.26 -13.56 0.90
N ARG A 271 -14.04 -14.43 1.57
CA ARG A 271 -13.98 -15.89 1.38
C ARG A 271 -14.66 -16.34 0.08
N TYR A 272 -15.58 -15.55 -0.46
CA TYR A 272 -16.29 -15.86 -1.68
C TYR A 272 -15.63 -15.22 -2.90
N PRO A 273 -15.76 -15.84 -4.10
CA PRO A 273 -15.21 -15.27 -5.32
C PRO A 273 -15.90 -13.94 -5.66
N ILE A 274 -15.11 -12.97 -6.10
CA ILE A 274 -15.61 -11.66 -6.53
C ILE A 274 -16.35 -11.83 -7.87
N SER A 275 -17.62 -11.48 -7.89
CA SER A 275 -18.50 -11.58 -9.07
C SER A 275 -18.95 -10.22 -9.62
N SER A 276 -18.78 -9.13 -8.88
CA SER A 276 -19.19 -7.80 -9.33
C SER A 276 -18.22 -6.69 -8.89
N ALA A 277 -18.25 -5.58 -9.64
CA ALA A 277 -17.48 -4.39 -9.33
C ALA A 277 -18.00 -3.64 -8.08
N ASP A 278 -19.27 -3.82 -7.72
CA ASP A 278 -19.93 -3.13 -6.59
C ASP A 278 -19.39 -3.52 -5.22
N VAL A 279 -18.63 -4.62 -5.18
CA VAL A 279 -17.83 -5.04 -4.03
C VAL A 279 -16.76 -3.99 -3.67
N PHE A 280 -16.37 -3.15 -4.62
CA PHE A 280 -15.44 -2.04 -4.42
C PHE A 280 -16.17 -0.71 -4.30
N TYR A 281 -15.68 0.13 -3.40
CA TYR A 281 -16.03 1.54 -3.36
C TYR A 281 -14.81 2.38 -3.71
N THR A 282 -15.01 3.66 -4.03
CA THR A 282 -13.91 4.57 -4.35
C THR A 282 -13.76 5.68 -3.33
N ARG A 283 -12.52 6.13 -3.17
CA ARG A 283 -12.15 7.25 -2.31
C ARG A 283 -11.05 8.06 -3.00
N PRO A 284 -10.99 9.40 -2.83
CA PRO A 284 -9.88 10.20 -3.35
C PRO A 284 -8.53 9.72 -2.82
N VAL A 285 -7.51 9.66 -3.69
CA VAL A 285 -6.12 9.30 -3.36
C VAL A 285 -5.60 10.15 -2.21
N GLY A 286 -5.94 11.45 -2.16
CA GLY A 286 -5.49 12.34 -1.09
C GLY A 286 -5.96 11.88 0.30
N VAL A 287 -7.21 11.43 0.43
CA VAL A 287 -7.75 10.92 1.69
C VAL A 287 -7.10 9.58 2.05
N PHE A 288 -6.88 8.70 1.05
CA PHE A 288 -6.19 7.43 1.25
C PHE A 288 -4.76 7.64 1.77
N LEU A 289 -3.99 8.54 1.14
CA LEU A 289 -2.63 8.85 1.54
C LEU A 289 -2.56 9.48 2.93
N LEU A 290 -3.49 10.39 3.26
CA LEU A 290 -3.58 10.99 4.58
C LEU A 290 -3.81 9.92 5.66
N GLN A 291 -4.71 8.97 5.42
CA GLN A 291 -4.94 7.86 6.35
C GLN A 291 -3.70 6.96 6.48
N CYS A 292 -3.04 6.62 5.37
CA CYS A 292 -1.76 5.88 5.40
C CYS A 292 -0.68 6.62 6.20
N MET A 293 -0.57 7.94 6.04
CA MET A 293 0.37 8.74 6.81
C MET A 293 0.01 8.76 8.29
N GLY A 294 -1.27 8.93 8.64
CA GLY A 294 -1.72 8.92 10.03
C GLY A 294 -1.43 7.61 10.75
N VAL A 295 -1.67 6.47 10.09
CA VAL A 295 -1.36 5.14 10.64
C VAL A 295 0.15 4.92 10.71
N GLY A 296 0.90 5.33 9.69
CA GLY A 296 2.36 5.24 9.68
C GLY A 296 2.99 6.02 10.84
N ILE A 297 2.53 7.25 11.09
CA ILE A 297 2.92 8.10 12.22
C ILE A 297 2.65 7.41 13.56
N LEU A 298 1.44 6.85 13.73
CA LEU A 298 1.05 6.12 14.94
C LEU A 298 1.95 4.89 15.17
N LEU A 299 2.25 4.14 14.12
CA LEU A 299 3.14 2.98 14.22
C LEU A 299 4.58 3.38 14.52
N GLN A 300 5.09 4.45 13.91
CA GLN A 300 6.42 4.99 14.24
C GLN A 300 6.53 5.32 15.74
N LEU A 301 5.50 5.95 16.31
CA LEU A 301 5.44 6.23 17.75
C LEU A 301 5.47 4.94 18.59
N ILE A 302 4.67 3.93 18.24
CA ILE A 302 4.66 2.62 18.92
C ILE A 302 6.05 1.98 18.88
N TYR A 303 6.71 1.96 17.72
CA TYR A 303 8.04 1.37 17.59
C TYR A 303 9.10 2.13 18.38
N ILE A 304 9.09 3.47 18.35
CA ILE A 304 10.01 4.29 19.14
C ILE A 304 9.84 3.96 20.63
N ARG A 305 8.61 3.98 21.13
CA ARG A 305 8.31 3.68 22.53
C ARG A 305 8.64 2.25 22.92
N GLY A 306 8.31 1.28 22.07
CA GLY A 306 8.68 -0.12 22.26
C GLY A 306 10.18 -0.31 22.36
N ILE A 307 10.97 0.34 21.50
CA ILE A 307 12.44 0.27 21.55
C ILE A 307 13.00 0.94 22.79
N LEU A 308 12.44 2.08 23.22
CA LEU A 308 12.84 2.70 24.48
C LEU A 308 12.59 1.75 25.65
N LEU A 309 11.43 1.08 25.70
CA LEU A 309 11.13 0.06 26.70
C LEU A 309 12.12 -1.10 26.64
N LEU A 310 12.39 -1.68 25.47
CA LEU A 310 13.38 -2.75 25.33
C LEU A 310 14.79 -2.32 25.76
N SER A 311 15.19 -1.09 25.44
CA SER A 311 16.46 -0.50 25.86
C SER A 311 16.56 -0.34 27.38
N THR A 312 15.44 -0.08 28.05
CA THR A 312 15.38 -0.10 29.52
C THR A 312 15.58 -1.49 30.10
N LEU A 313 15.03 -2.53 29.44
CA LEU A 313 15.05 -3.93 29.88
C LEU A 313 16.39 -4.62 29.65
N TRP A 314 16.90 -4.64 28.42
CA TRP A 314 18.01 -5.51 28.04
C TRP A 314 19.35 -4.79 27.86
N ARG A 315 19.37 -3.46 27.98
CA ARG A 315 20.58 -2.61 27.94
C ARG A 315 21.56 -2.93 26.79
N SER A 316 21.09 -3.56 25.73
CA SER A 316 21.89 -4.08 24.62
C SER A 316 21.26 -3.67 23.31
N GLU A 317 22.04 -2.98 22.48
CA GLU A 317 21.63 -2.55 21.14
C GLU A 317 21.28 -3.76 20.27
N LEU A 318 22.08 -4.83 20.30
CA LEU A 318 21.84 -6.02 19.49
C LEU A 318 20.54 -6.74 19.88
N ALA A 319 20.24 -6.84 21.18
CA ALA A 319 19.03 -7.50 21.64
C ALA A 319 17.78 -6.70 21.25
N ASN A 320 17.84 -5.37 21.35
CA ASN A 320 16.78 -4.48 20.88
C ASN A 320 16.55 -4.64 19.36
N LEU A 321 17.63 -4.75 18.58
CA LEU A 321 17.55 -4.89 17.12
C LEU A 321 16.85 -6.19 16.77
N PHE A 322 17.25 -7.27 17.43
CA PHE A 322 16.74 -8.60 17.16
C PHE A 322 15.24 -8.68 17.43
N LEU A 323 14.76 -8.17 18.57
CA LEU A 323 13.32 -8.18 18.87
C LEU A 323 12.51 -7.25 17.98
N ALA A 324 12.93 -5.99 17.84
CA ALA A 324 12.18 -5.03 17.04
C ALA A 324 12.18 -5.43 15.56
N GLY A 325 13.32 -5.93 15.07
CA GLY A 325 13.48 -6.49 13.73
C GLY A 325 12.66 -7.74 13.52
N PHE A 326 12.63 -8.67 14.48
CA PHE A 326 11.75 -9.85 14.42
C PHE A 326 10.28 -9.43 14.35
N GLY A 327 9.87 -8.45 15.17
CA GLY A 327 8.53 -7.86 15.09
C GLY A 327 8.21 -7.31 13.70
N LEU A 328 9.14 -6.57 13.08
CA LEU A 328 8.98 -6.01 11.73
C LEU A 328 8.89 -7.06 10.61
N ILE A 329 9.70 -8.12 10.70
CA ILE A 329 9.82 -9.14 9.66
C ILE A 329 8.76 -10.25 9.84
N SER A 330 8.18 -10.38 11.04
CA SER A 330 7.17 -11.39 11.34
C SER A 330 6.02 -11.48 10.33
N PRO A 331 5.48 -10.38 9.75
CA PRO A 331 4.45 -10.50 8.73
C PRO A 331 5.00 -11.21 7.49
N LEU A 332 6.22 -10.89 7.04
CA LEU A 332 6.81 -11.52 5.86
C LEU A 332 7.06 -13.02 6.03
N ILE A 333 7.27 -13.49 7.26
CA ILE A 333 7.51 -14.91 7.57
C ILE A 333 6.20 -15.68 7.73
N PHE A 334 5.21 -15.09 8.40
CA PHE A 334 3.99 -15.77 8.79
C PHE A 334 2.80 -15.50 7.87
N GLN A 335 2.92 -14.57 6.93
CA GLN A 335 1.91 -14.33 5.90
C GLN A 335 1.90 -15.49 4.91
N ARG A 336 0.80 -16.25 4.93
CA ARG A 336 0.46 -17.22 3.89
C ARG A 336 -0.92 -16.86 3.34
N ARG A 337 -1.05 -16.91 2.02
CA ARG A 337 -2.31 -16.64 1.33
C ARG A 337 -3.39 -17.61 1.80
N TRP A 338 -4.63 -17.14 1.97
CA TRP A 338 -5.79 -17.92 2.46
C TRP A 338 -5.65 -18.58 3.84
N PHE A 339 -4.59 -18.25 4.59
CA PHE A 339 -4.35 -18.88 5.89
C PHE A 339 -5.45 -18.58 6.91
N SER A 340 -6.07 -17.39 6.81
CA SER A 340 -7.14 -16.99 7.73
C SER A 340 -8.48 -17.68 7.45
N ALA A 341 -8.62 -18.41 6.33
CA ALA A 341 -9.78 -19.26 6.10
C ALA A 341 -9.77 -20.51 7.00
N PHE A 342 -8.59 -20.95 7.44
CA PHE A 342 -8.41 -22.14 8.29
C PHE A 342 -8.14 -21.78 9.75
N LEU A 343 -7.37 -20.73 10.01
CA LEU A 343 -7.02 -20.25 11.35
C LEU A 343 -7.10 -18.73 11.38
N ASP A 344 -8.12 -18.20 12.06
CA ASP A 344 -8.29 -16.75 12.17
C ASP A 344 -7.14 -16.12 12.98
N LYS A 345 -6.28 -15.39 12.27
CA LYS A 345 -5.18 -14.60 12.83
C LYS A 345 -5.46 -13.11 12.80
N SER A 346 -6.72 -12.70 12.60
CA SER A 346 -7.07 -11.29 12.54
C SER A 346 -6.82 -10.51 13.83
N ASN A 347 -6.52 -11.19 14.95
CA ASN A 347 -6.13 -10.56 16.21
C ASN A 347 -4.61 -10.35 16.36
N ASP A 348 -3.81 -10.85 15.42
CA ASP A 348 -2.37 -10.72 15.43
C ASP A 348 -1.94 -9.30 15.00
N ALA A 349 -1.59 -8.45 15.96
CA ALA A 349 -1.22 -7.04 15.71
C ALA A 349 -0.07 -6.88 14.69
N TYR A 350 0.85 -7.84 14.59
CA TYR A 350 1.95 -7.75 13.64
C TYR A 350 1.49 -7.79 12.18
N LEU A 351 0.40 -8.50 11.86
CA LEU A 351 -0.16 -8.54 10.50
C LEU A 351 -0.69 -7.18 10.04
N TYR A 352 -0.91 -6.25 10.97
CA TYR A 352 -1.41 -4.91 10.67
C TYR A 352 -0.32 -3.89 10.26
N GLN A 353 0.96 -4.29 10.26
CA GLN A 353 2.07 -3.39 9.94
C GLN A 353 2.09 -2.94 8.47
N ASN A 354 1.55 -3.76 7.54
CA ASN A 354 1.38 -3.34 6.15
C ASN A 354 0.09 -2.54 5.96
N TYR A 355 0.05 -1.36 6.60
CA TYR A 355 -1.15 -0.54 6.67
C TYR A 355 -1.68 -0.12 5.29
N GLY A 356 -0.83 0.05 4.27
CA GLY A 356 -1.29 0.36 2.92
C GLY A 356 -2.19 -0.72 2.32
N GLN A 357 -1.85 -2.00 2.51
CA GLN A 357 -2.66 -3.12 2.03
C GLN A 357 -3.97 -3.32 2.82
N ILE A 358 -3.96 -2.94 4.09
CA ILE A 358 -5.16 -3.02 4.93
C ILE A 358 -6.15 -1.93 4.53
N LEU A 359 -5.65 -0.71 4.30
CA LEU A 359 -6.49 0.40 3.85
C LEU A 359 -7.07 0.17 2.46
N SER A 360 -6.32 -0.47 1.54
CA SER A 360 -6.86 -0.83 0.22
C SER A 360 -7.83 -2.01 0.28
N GLY A 361 -7.89 -2.71 1.42
CA GLY A 361 -8.65 -3.94 1.59
C GLY A 361 -8.03 -5.16 0.92
N PHE A 362 -6.83 -5.01 0.33
CA PHE A 362 -6.09 -6.13 -0.26
C PHE A 362 -5.74 -7.20 0.78
N SER A 363 -5.42 -6.82 2.02
CA SER A 363 -5.15 -7.80 3.08
C SER A 363 -6.36 -8.71 3.36
N ARG A 364 -7.59 -8.19 3.27
CA ARG A 364 -8.82 -8.99 3.46
C ARG A 364 -8.97 -10.03 2.37
N PHE A 365 -8.73 -9.64 1.12
CA PHE A 365 -8.68 -10.54 -0.02
C PHE A 365 -7.53 -11.57 0.09
N TYR A 366 -6.33 -11.13 0.46
CA TYR A 366 -5.15 -11.98 0.54
C TYR A 366 -5.26 -13.07 1.61
N PHE A 367 -5.78 -12.73 2.79
CA PHE A 367 -5.97 -13.68 3.88
C PHE A 367 -7.27 -14.48 3.79
N GLY A 368 -8.24 -14.03 2.99
CA GLY A 368 -9.57 -14.62 2.91
C GLY A 368 -10.37 -14.39 4.21
N SER A 369 -10.36 -13.16 4.73
CA SER A 369 -11.05 -12.82 5.99
C SER A 369 -11.65 -11.43 5.94
N SER A 370 -12.89 -11.30 6.43
CA SER A 370 -13.61 -10.02 6.55
C SER A 370 -13.02 -9.12 7.64
N GLU A 371 -12.28 -9.69 8.59
CA GLU A 371 -11.89 -9.07 9.86
C GLU A 371 -10.69 -8.12 9.77
N PHE A 372 -9.89 -8.17 8.70
CA PHE A 372 -8.71 -7.30 8.51
C PHE A 372 -9.12 -5.86 8.14
N VAL A 373 -9.79 -5.18 9.07
CA VAL A 373 -10.27 -3.80 8.91
C VAL A 373 -9.39 -2.84 9.71
N LEU A 374 -9.21 -1.62 9.18
CA LEU A 374 -8.42 -0.58 9.83
C LEU A 374 -8.84 -0.31 11.29
N ALA A 375 -10.15 -0.28 11.57
CA ALA A 375 -10.66 -0.05 12.91
C ALA A 375 -10.17 -1.10 13.92
N LYS A 376 -10.16 -2.38 13.53
CA LYS A 376 -9.63 -3.48 14.33
C LYS A 376 -8.12 -3.32 14.55
N GLY A 377 -7.38 -2.98 13.50
CA GLY A 377 -5.95 -2.69 13.59
C GLY A 377 -5.62 -1.56 14.57
N LEU A 378 -6.36 -0.44 14.50
CA LEU A 378 -6.20 0.68 15.43
C LEU A 378 -6.50 0.29 16.89
N LEU A 379 -7.50 -0.55 17.12
CA LEU A 379 -7.80 -1.09 18.46
C LEU A 379 -6.62 -1.93 18.97
N LEU A 380 -6.12 -2.87 18.16
CA LEU A 380 -4.97 -3.71 18.53
C LEU A 380 -3.72 -2.87 18.81
N PHE A 381 -3.46 -1.86 17.99
CA PHE A 381 -2.36 -0.92 18.23
C PHE A 381 -2.55 -0.11 19.51
N GLY A 382 -3.79 0.28 19.85
CA GLY A 382 -4.11 0.93 21.12
C GLY A 382 -3.81 0.05 22.33
N VAL A 383 -4.13 -1.25 22.26
CA VAL A 383 -3.79 -2.22 23.32
C VAL A 383 -2.27 -2.37 23.45
N VAL A 384 -1.56 -2.53 22.33
CA VAL A 384 -0.08 -2.63 22.33
C VAL A 384 0.56 -1.37 22.91
N TRP A 385 0.07 -0.18 22.52
CA TRP A 385 0.52 1.09 23.07
C TRP A 385 0.35 1.15 24.59
N LEU A 386 -0.84 0.79 25.08
CA LEU A 386 -1.14 0.79 26.52
C LEU A 386 -0.20 -0.15 27.29
N LEU A 387 0.08 -1.34 26.76
CA LEU A 387 1.04 -2.27 27.38
C LEU A 387 2.45 -1.70 27.42
N ILE A 388 2.89 -1.00 26.38
CA ILE A 388 4.20 -0.35 26.32
C ILE A 388 4.29 0.77 27.37
N GLU A 389 3.27 1.62 27.46
CA GLU A 389 3.25 2.74 28.41
C GLU A 389 3.19 2.25 29.87
N ILE A 390 2.39 1.21 30.16
CA ILE A 390 2.42 0.56 31.48
C ILE A 390 3.82 0.01 31.78
N GLY A 391 4.44 -0.67 30.81
CA GLY A 391 5.78 -1.21 30.96
C GLY A 391 6.82 -0.12 31.27
N LEU A 392 6.76 1.00 30.56
CA LEU A 392 7.63 2.16 30.79
C LEU A 392 7.37 2.77 32.18
N PHE A 393 6.12 3.00 32.54
CA PHE A 393 5.73 3.57 33.83
C PHE A 393 6.23 2.72 35.01
N VAL A 394 6.00 1.41 34.97
CA VAL A 394 6.47 0.47 36.00
C VAL A 394 8.00 0.51 36.11
N ARG A 395 8.71 0.60 34.98
CA ARG A 395 10.18 0.67 34.97
C ARG A 395 10.71 1.98 35.53
N VAL A 396 10.08 3.11 35.22
CA VAL A 396 10.48 4.42 35.77
C VAL A 396 10.30 4.44 37.30
N GLN A 397 9.23 3.85 37.83
CA GLN A 397 8.97 3.83 39.27
C GLN A 397 9.88 2.87 40.08
N GLN A 398 10.52 1.90 39.42
CA GLN A 398 11.44 1.00 40.11
C GLN A 398 12.70 1.75 40.55
N LYS A 399 13.01 1.73 41.85
CA LYS A 399 14.23 2.36 42.45
C LYS A 399 15.55 1.90 41.82
N GLN A 400 15.55 0.77 41.10
CA GLN A 400 16.71 0.25 40.36
C GLN A 400 16.89 0.86 38.97
N PHE A 401 15.94 1.69 38.52
CA PHE A 401 16.03 2.38 37.25
C PHE A 401 16.99 3.56 37.34
N LYS A 402 18.26 3.21 37.21
CA LYS A 402 19.35 4.13 37.01
C LYS A 402 19.53 4.32 35.51
N LEU A 403 18.99 5.42 34.98
CA LEU A 403 19.31 5.91 33.64
C LEU A 403 20.82 6.29 33.56
N VAL A 404 21.42 6.54 34.74
CA VAL A 404 22.85 6.76 35.03
C VAL A 404 23.45 5.66 35.90
#